data_AF-A0A8J7PG09-F1
#
_entry.id   AF-A0A8J7PG09-F1
#
_cell.length_a   1.000
_cell.length_b   1.000
_cell.length_c   1.000
_cell.angle_alpha   90.00
_cell.angle_beta   90.00
_cell.angle_gamma   90.00
#
_symmetry.space_group_name_H-M   'P 1'
#
loop_
_entity.id
_entity.type
_entity.pdbx_description
1 polymer ?
#
loop_
_entity_poly.entity_id
_entity_poly.type
_entity_poly.pdbx_seq_one_letter_code
_entity_poly.pdbx_strand_id
1 'polypeptide(L)'
;MNNQLLSFTSAFAIFCLGTSSTFASDTVSKKGNESPLYIKGKNNSERWKWTSNNLQVLASADKAEACQLLNVPATYQNESKVDFIISTDFDKKTNERKLVLLEVRFGQGKVISLKISHFSYSTQAPQEVGPS
;
A
#
# COMPACT_ATOMS: atom_id res chain seq x y z
N MET A 1 49.57 6.80 2.33
CA MET A 1 49.37 5.88 1.18
C MET A 1 48.42 4.79 1.67
N ASN A 2 47.11 5.07 1.61
CA ASN A 2 46.15 4.50 0.65
C ASN A 2 46.08 2.98 0.71
N ASN A 3 45.01 2.44 1.29
CA ASN A 3 44.41 1.19 0.83
C ASN A 3 42.88 1.31 0.87
N GLN A 4 42.29 0.76 -0.19
CA GLN A 4 41.07 1.24 -0.82
C GLN A 4 39.77 0.73 -0.16
N LEU A 5 38.73 1.54 -0.35
CA LEU A 5 37.33 1.25 -0.10
C LEU A 5 36.91 -0.11 -0.71
N LEU A 6 36.30 -0.96 0.10
CA LEU A 6 35.41 -2.02 -0.37
C LEU A 6 34.03 -1.41 -0.61
N SER A 7 33.67 -1.21 -1.87
CA SER A 7 32.32 -0.82 -2.27
C SER A 7 31.40 -2.04 -2.26
N PHE A 8 30.44 -2.05 -1.34
CA PHE A 8 29.32 -3.00 -1.37
C PHE A 8 28.33 -2.54 -2.45
N THR A 9 28.41 -3.14 -3.63
CA THR A 9 27.37 -3.01 -4.66
C THR A 9 26.22 -3.94 -4.27
N SER A 10 25.27 -3.42 -3.49
CA SER A 10 23.99 -4.11 -3.25
C SER A 10 23.08 -3.89 -4.45
N ALA A 11 23.08 -4.85 -5.37
CA ALA A 11 22.06 -4.98 -6.40
C ALA A 11 20.77 -5.50 -5.74
N PHE A 12 19.78 -4.64 -5.51
CA PHE A 12 18.47 -5.08 -5.02
C PHE A 12 17.38 -4.92 -6.07
N ALA A 13 17.11 -6.08 -6.68
CA ALA A 13 15.83 -6.62 -7.13
C ALA A 13 14.94 -5.86 -8.12
N ILE A 14 14.65 -6.61 -9.19
CA ILE A 14 13.76 -6.35 -10.32
C ILE A 14 12.33 -6.05 -9.86
N PHE A 15 11.77 -4.96 -10.40
CA PHE A 15 10.39 -4.55 -10.25
C PHE A 15 9.47 -5.42 -11.12
N CYS A 16 8.90 -6.48 -10.55
CA CYS A 16 7.86 -7.26 -11.23
C CYS A 16 6.50 -6.54 -11.11
N LEU A 17 6.08 -5.88 -12.19
CA LEU A 17 4.71 -5.40 -12.38
C LEU A 17 3.77 -6.60 -12.61
N GLY A 18 3.27 -7.19 -11.53
CA GLY A 18 2.18 -8.16 -11.61
C GLY A 18 0.83 -7.44 -11.53
N THR A 19 0.09 -7.38 -12.63
CA THR A 19 -1.33 -7.00 -12.62
C THR A 19 -2.14 -8.19 -12.11
N SER A 20 -2.39 -8.23 -10.80
CA SER A 20 -3.34 -9.17 -10.21
C SER A 20 -4.71 -8.49 -10.12
N SER A 21 -5.67 -8.88 -10.97
CA SER A 21 -7.07 -8.53 -10.80
C SER A 21 -7.67 -9.36 -9.66
N THR A 22 -7.40 -8.96 -8.42
CA THR A 22 -8.15 -9.43 -7.25
C THR A 22 -9.35 -8.53 -7.09
N PHE A 23 -10.55 -9.12 -7.03
CA PHE A 23 -11.78 -8.46 -6.64
C PHE A 23 -11.54 -7.62 -5.38
N ALA A 24 -11.53 -6.30 -5.53
CA ALA A 24 -11.12 -5.34 -4.51
C ALA A 24 -12.11 -5.20 -3.35
N SER A 25 -13.17 -6.02 -3.32
CA SER A 25 -14.23 -5.91 -2.31
C SER A 25 -13.88 -6.63 -1.01
N ASP A 26 -13.04 -7.67 -1.03
CA ASP A 26 -12.85 -8.53 0.16
C ASP A 26 -11.61 -8.21 1.00
N THR A 27 -10.63 -7.50 0.44
CA THR A 27 -9.34 -7.30 1.13
C THR A 27 -9.26 -5.97 1.88
N VAL A 28 -10.07 -4.96 1.50
CA VAL A 28 -10.03 -3.62 2.12
C VAL A 28 -10.90 -3.56 3.39
N SER A 29 -11.68 -4.60 3.70
CA SER A 29 -12.71 -4.54 4.76
C SER A 29 -12.91 -5.81 5.59
N LYS A 30 -11.88 -6.64 5.78
CA LYS A 30 -11.97 -7.80 6.71
C LYS A 30 -11.61 -7.51 8.18
N LYS A 31 -11.33 -6.26 8.56
CA LYS A 31 -11.60 -5.77 9.92
C LYS A 31 -12.80 -4.84 9.83
N GLY A 32 -13.99 -5.39 10.09
CA GLY A 32 -15.23 -4.64 10.07
C GLY A 32 -15.12 -3.42 10.98
N ASN A 33 -15.41 -2.24 10.41
CA ASN A 33 -15.56 -0.96 11.11
C ASN A 33 -14.29 -0.18 11.47
N GLU A 34 -13.13 -0.46 10.87
CA GLU A 34 -11.96 0.40 11.06
C GLU A 34 -11.76 1.35 9.87
N SER A 35 -11.49 2.62 10.18
CA SER A 35 -11.23 3.67 9.18
C SER A 35 -10.03 3.30 8.30
N PRO A 36 -10.12 3.51 6.97
CA PRO A 36 -9.01 3.23 6.07
C PRO A 36 -7.78 4.06 6.45
N LEU A 37 -6.61 3.43 6.39
CA LEU A 37 -5.33 4.11 6.61
C LEU A 37 -4.89 4.78 5.31
N TYR A 38 -4.62 6.08 5.37
CA TYR A 38 -4.07 6.83 4.24
C TYR A 38 -2.59 7.06 4.41
N ILE A 39 -1.85 7.02 3.30
CA ILE A 39 -0.51 7.60 3.25
C ILE A 39 -0.59 9.10 3.58
N LYS A 40 0.46 9.64 4.20
CA LYS A 40 0.60 11.07 4.46
C LYS A 40 0.44 11.90 3.17
N GLY A 41 -0.50 12.84 3.18
CA GLY A 41 -0.76 13.76 2.07
C GLY A 41 -2.25 14.12 1.99
N LYS A 42 -2.56 15.37 1.64
CA LYS A 42 -3.94 15.89 1.60
C LYS A 42 -4.72 15.43 0.37
N ASN A 43 -4.02 15.07 -0.70
CA ASN A 43 -4.58 14.64 -1.99
C ASN A 43 -3.73 13.51 -2.60
N ASN A 44 -4.21 12.92 -3.70
CA ASN A 44 -3.53 11.80 -4.37
C ASN A 44 -2.09 12.17 -4.79
N SER A 45 -1.87 13.39 -5.29
CA SER A 45 -0.54 13.85 -5.73
C SER A 45 0.46 13.92 -4.57
N GLU A 46 0.05 14.51 -3.44
CA GLU A 46 0.89 14.58 -2.23
C GLU A 46 1.19 13.20 -1.67
N ARG A 47 0.22 12.28 -1.67
CA ARG A 47 0.41 10.89 -1.21
C ARG A 47 1.39 10.13 -2.09
N TRP A 48 1.33 10.32 -3.41
CA TRP A 48 2.32 9.77 -4.34
C TRP A 48 3.70 10.34 -4.13
N LYS A 49 3.82 11.66 -3.99
CA LYS A 49 5.10 12.33 -3.70
C LYS A 49 5.71 11.83 -2.40
N TRP A 50 4.90 11.70 -1.34
CA TRP A 50 5.34 11.14 -0.08
C TRP A 50 5.83 9.70 -0.24
N THR A 51 5.05 8.85 -0.92
CA THR A 51 5.40 7.44 -1.14
C THR A 51 6.74 7.34 -1.88
N SER A 52 6.89 8.05 -2.99
CA SER A 52 8.13 8.05 -3.78
C SER A 52 9.35 8.48 -2.97
N ASN A 53 9.21 9.46 -2.09
CA ASN A 53 10.31 9.98 -1.28
C ASN A 53 10.70 9.05 -0.11
N ASN A 54 9.79 8.18 0.35
CA ASN A 54 9.96 7.42 1.58
C ASN A 54 10.08 5.90 1.35
N LEU A 55 9.85 5.39 0.13
CA LEU A 55 9.92 3.95 -0.16
C LEU A 55 11.28 3.33 0.20
N GLN A 56 12.39 4.01 -0.09
CA GLN A 56 13.71 3.50 0.26
C GLN A 56 13.92 3.41 1.77
N VAL A 57 13.50 4.44 2.50
CA VAL A 57 13.58 4.47 3.97
C VAL A 57 12.72 3.36 4.56
N LEU A 58 11.49 3.19 4.06
CA LEU A 58 10.59 2.12 4.49
C LEU A 58 11.16 0.72 4.22
N ALA A 59 11.86 0.52 3.09
CA ALA A 59 12.42 -0.78 2.75
C ALA A 59 13.54 -1.21 3.71
N SER A 60 14.26 -0.25 4.29
CA SER A 60 15.34 -0.50 5.26
C SER A 60 14.91 -0.38 6.73
N ALA A 61 13.73 0.17 6.99
CA ALA A 61 13.28 0.50 8.34
C ALA A 61 13.01 -0.74 9.18
N ASP A 62 13.26 -0.62 10.48
CA ASP A 62 12.67 -1.54 11.44
C ASP A 62 11.16 -1.30 11.60
N LYS A 63 10.47 -2.19 12.30
CA LYS A 63 9.02 -2.10 12.49
C LYS A 63 8.61 -0.82 13.23
N ALA A 64 9.37 -0.40 14.23
CA ALA A 64 9.04 0.78 15.04
C ALA A 64 9.20 2.05 14.21
N GLU A 65 10.32 2.18 13.49
CA GLU A 65 10.60 3.27 12.56
C GLU A 65 9.55 3.36 11.46
N ALA A 66 9.22 2.23 10.82
CA ALA A 66 8.19 2.20 9.78
C ALA A 66 6.82 2.60 10.32
N CYS A 67 6.42 2.09 11.50
CA CYS A 67 5.18 2.47 12.16
C CYS A 67 5.12 3.97 12.47
N GLN A 68 6.23 4.55 12.95
CA GLN A 68 6.33 5.98 13.21
C GLN A 68 6.26 6.80 11.91
N LEU A 69 7.00 6.38 10.88
CA LEU A 69 7.05 7.06 9.59
C LEU A 69 5.69 7.06 8.90
N LEU A 70 4.95 5.95 8.98
CA LEU A 70 3.61 5.77 8.42
C LEU A 70 2.48 6.27 9.33
N ASN A 71 2.78 6.68 10.57
CA ASN A 71 1.80 7.04 11.58
C ASN A 71 0.76 5.91 11.83
N VAL A 72 1.25 4.68 12.00
CA VAL A 72 0.44 3.47 12.24
C VAL A 72 -0.27 3.57 13.60
N PRO A 73 -1.61 3.52 13.64
CA PRO A 73 -2.34 3.50 14.90
C PRO A 73 -1.98 2.27 15.74
N ALA A 74 -2.01 2.42 17.07
CA ALA A 74 -1.62 1.35 18.01
C ALA A 74 -2.35 0.02 17.76
N THR A 75 -3.60 0.08 17.27
CA THR A 75 -4.42 -1.10 16.92
C THR A 75 -3.82 -1.97 15.82
N TYR A 76 -2.94 -1.41 14.97
CA TYR A 76 -2.29 -2.11 13.86
C TYR A 76 -0.80 -2.40 14.11
N GLN A 77 -0.20 -1.90 15.18
CA GLN A 77 1.24 -2.03 15.41
C GLN A 77 1.68 -3.49 15.65
N ASN A 78 0.77 -4.37 16.04
CA ASN A 78 1.04 -5.81 16.20
C ASN A 78 0.80 -6.62 14.93
N GLU A 79 0.18 -6.03 13.91
CA GLU A 79 -0.11 -6.74 12.67
C GLU A 79 1.18 -7.10 11.93
N SER A 80 1.13 -8.23 11.21
CA SER A 80 2.21 -8.65 10.30
C SER A 80 2.13 -7.96 8.93
N LYS A 81 1.02 -7.28 8.67
CA LYS A 81 0.68 -6.64 7.41
C LYS A 81 -0.23 -5.44 7.64
N VAL A 82 0.07 -4.32 7.01
CA VAL A 82 -0.75 -3.10 7.07
C VAL A 82 -0.87 -2.52 5.66
N ASP A 83 -2.10 -2.22 5.25
CA ASP A 83 -2.41 -1.66 3.93
C ASP A 83 -2.75 -0.17 4.05
N PHE A 84 -2.16 0.65 3.18
CA PHE A 84 -2.39 2.10 3.14
C PHE A 84 -2.88 2.54 1.78
N ILE A 85 -3.87 3.43 1.76
CA ILE A 85 -4.37 4.04 0.54
C ILE A 85 -3.40 5.13 0.06
N ILE A 86 -2.86 4.95 -1.14
CA ILE A 86 -2.09 5.97 -1.87
C ILE A 86 -3.04 6.85 -2.66
N SER A 87 -3.91 6.26 -3.49
CA SER A 87 -4.87 7.01 -4.31
C SER A 87 -6.20 6.32 -4.42
N THR A 88 -7.23 7.15 -4.60
CA THR A 88 -8.59 6.75 -4.92
C THR A 88 -9.07 7.66 -6.04
N ASP A 89 -9.46 7.08 -7.16
CA ASP A 89 -9.99 7.81 -8.32
C ASP A 89 -11.33 7.20 -8.72
N PHE A 90 -12.22 8.05 -9.24
CA PHE A 90 -13.53 7.63 -9.73
C PHE A 90 -13.74 8.18 -11.13
N ASP A 91 -13.86 7.26 -12.09
CA ASP A 91 -14.21 7.61 -13.46
C ASP A 91 -15.75 7.57 -13.60
N LYS A 92 -16.32 8.77 -13.71
CA LYS A 92 -17.77 8.95 -13.88
C LYS A 92 -18.29 8.39 -15.20
N LYS A 93 -17.46 8.28 -16.24
CA LYS A 93 -17.89 7.82 -17.57
C LYS A 93 -18.04 6.31 -17.60
N THR A 94 -17.13 5.59 -16.95
CA THR A 94 -17.10 4.12 -16.92
C THR A 94 -17.73 3.55 -15.65
N ASN A 95 -18.13 4.40 -14.69
CA ASN A 95 -18.56 4.00 -13.35
C ASN A 95 -17.53 3.07 -12.69
N GLU A 96 -16.26 3.36 -12.89
CA GLU A 96 -15.13 2.58 -12.41
C GLU A 96 -14.44 3.33 -11.27
N ARG A 97 -14.20 2.62 -10.17
CA ARG A 97 -13.38 3.11 -9.06
C ARG A 97 -12.02 2.48 -9.15
N LYS A 98 -10.99 3.31 -9.02
CA LYS A 98 -9.59 2.90 -8.98
C LYS A 98 -9.05 3.16 -7.59
N LEU A 99 -8.36 2.17 -7.04
CA LEU A 99 -7.75 2.22 -5.73
C LEU A 99 -6.31 1.75 -5.85
N VAL A 100 -5.38 2.50 -5.27
CA VAL A 100 -3.98 2.10 -5.19
C VAL A 100 -3.58 1.99 -3.73
N LEU A 101 -3.04 0.83 -3.36
CA LEU A 101 -2.63 0.52 -1.99
C LEU A 101 -1.11 0.30 -1.91
N LEU A 102 -0.50 0.77 -0.83
CA LEU A 102 0.79 0.29 -0.34
C LEU A 102 0.55 -0.76 0.74
N GLU A 103 0.91 -2.01 0.47
CA GLU A 103 0.99 -3.07 1.47
C GLU A 103 2.39 -3.07 2.07
N VAL A 104 2.46 -3.03 3.40
CA VAL A 104 3.70 -3.11 4.18
C VAL A 104 3.65 -4.37 5.01
N ARG A 105 4.61 -5.28 4.83
CA ARG A 105 4.71 -6.52 5.62
C ARG A 105 5.90 -6.47 6.56
N PHE A 106 5.66 -6.91 7.79
CA PHE A 106 6.65 -6.95 8.86
C PHE A 106 7.03 -8.39 9.19
N GLY A 107 8.31 -8.63 9.44
CA GLY A 107 8.84 -9.91 9.89
C GLY A 107 10.09 -9.70 10.72
N GLN A 108 10.23 -10.45 11.82
CA GLN A 108 11.39 -10.37 12.72
C GLN A 108 11.74 -8.93 13.16
N GLY A 109 10.72 -8.09 13.37
CA GLY A 109 10.90 -6.70 13.78
C GLY A 109 11.35 -5.74 12.66
N LYS A 110 11.34 -6.15 11.39
CA LYS A 110 11.72 -5.31 10.23
C LYS A 110 10.67 -5.30 9.15
N VAL A 111 10.74 -4.35 8.23
CA VAL A 111 10.01 -4.40 6.97
C VAL A 111 10.65 -5.48 6.08
N ILE A 112 9.83 -6.44 5.64
CA ILE A 112 10.28 -7.55 4.79
C ILE A 112 9.69 -7.48 3.37
N SER A 113 8.65 -6.68 3.17
CA SER A 113 8.03 -6.50 1.86
C SER A 113 7.28 -5.18 1.79
N LEU A 114 7.41 -4.51 0.64
CA LEU A 114 6.60 -3.37 0.23
C LEU A 114 6.00 -3.72 -1.13
N LYS A 115 4.68 -3.61 -1.25
CA LYS A 115 3.97 -3.91 -2.51
C LYS A 115 2.97 -2.82 -2.82
N ILE A 116 3.05 -2.26 -4.02
CA ILE A 116 2.03 -1.35 -4.55
C ILE A 116 1.06 -2.16 -5.40
N SER A 117 -0.22 -2.16 -5.04
CA SER A 117 -1.27 -2.89 -5.75
C SER A 117 -2.29 -1.92 -6.33
N HIS A 118 -2.71 -2.18 -7.57
CA HIS A 118 -3.72 -1.41 -8.28
C HIS A 118 -4.99 -2.24 -8.36
N PHE A 119 -6.10 -1.62 -7.98
CA PHE A 119 -7.41 -2.23 -8.00
C PHE A 119 -8.32 -1.38 -8.86
N SER A 120 -9.16 -2.04 -9.64
CA SER A 120 -10.22 -1.40 -10.40
C SER A 120 -11.49 -2.21 -10.21
N TYR A 121 -12.57 -1.55 -9.82
CA TYR A 121 -13.86 -2.19 -9.55
C TYR A 121 -15.00 -1.28 -9.98
N SER A 122 -16.06 -1.89 -10.52
CA SER A 122 -17.31 -1.20 -10.79
C SER A 122 -18.36 -1.67 -9.80
N THR A 123 -19.11 -0.73 -9.23
CA THR A 123 -20.32 -1.07 -8.49
C THR A 123 -21.45 -1.16 -9.52
N GLN A 124 -21.75 -2.37 -10.00
CA GLN A 124 -23.02 -2.58 -10.69
C GLN A 124 -24.14 -2.30 -9.67
N ALA A 125 -25.13 -1.50 -10.08
CA ALA A 125 -26.35 -1.37 -9.28
C ALA A 125 -26.93 -2.78 -9.08
N PRO A 126 -27.41 -3.13 -7.86
CA PRO A 126 -28.07 -4.42 -7.66
C PRO A 126 -29.17 -4.56 -8.70
N GLN A 127 -29.07 -5.60 -9.52
CA GLN A 127 -30.11 -5.93 -10.47
C GLN A 127 -31.36 -6.27 -9.64
N GLU A 128 -32.43 -5.49 -9.75
CA GLU A 128 -33.72 -5.88 -9.22
C GLU A 128 -34.13 -7.17 -9.93
N VAL A 129 -33.87 -8.31 -9.27
CA VAL A 129 -34.54 -9.56 -9.59
C VAL A 129 -35.99 -9.40 -9.12
N GLY A 130 -36.84 -8.91 -10.01
CA GLY A 130 -38.28 -8.85 -9.78
C GLY A 130 -38.83 -10.25 -9.43
N PRO A 131 -39.88 -10.36 -8.60
CA PRO A 131 -40.42 -11.65 -8.20
C PRO A 131 -40.88 -12.43 -9.43
N SER A 132 -40.40 -13.67 -9.54
CA SER A 132 -40.83 -14.66 -10.54
C SER A 132 -42.27 -15.10 -10.32
#